data_AF-A0A7Y0CQ83-F1
#
_entry.id   AF-A0A7Y0CQ83-F1
#
_cell.length_a   1.000
_cell.length_b   1.000
_cell.length_c   1.000
_cell.angle_alpha   90.00
_cell.angle_beta   90.00
_cell.angle_gamma   90.00
#
_symmetry.space_group_name_H-M   'P 1'
#
loop_
_entity.id
_entity.type
_entity.pdbx_description
1 polymer ?
#
loop_
_entity_poly.entity_id
_entity_poly.type
_entity_poly.pdbx_seq_one_letter_code
_entity_poly.pdbx_strand_id
1 'polypeptide(L)'
;MDAGQGVLASLSPTYPIESDREALDFALRPGVSRTTNLPKEQNIYDNSGFGLYVLSSVAASFGWFAFGSGNSRVIGHGNIQREQQDFSFMGTFFGMRLRSSPKDFRNVLNDVIEVGEEEAQMQGVSRRASGLSKMY
;
A
#
# COMPACT_ATOMS: atom_id res chain seq x y z
N MET A 1 10.17 -5.55 -21.14
CA MET A 1 9.76 -5.26 -19.75
C MET A 1 8.56 -4.36 -19.84
N ASP A 2 7.44 -4.73 -19.23
CA ASP A 2 6.35 -3.77 -19.00
C ASP A 2 6.80 -2.89 -17.84
N ALA A 3 7.05 -1.61 -18.09
CA ALA A 3 7.40 -0.68 -17.03
C ALA A 3 6.20 -0.41 -16.10
N GLY A 4 4.99 -0.88 -16.46
CA GLY A 4 3.75 -0.45 -15.83
C GLY A 4 3.46 1.02 -16.14
N GLN A 5 2.24 1.46 -15.84
CA GLN A 5 1.81 2.85 -16.09
C GLN A 5 2.24 3.84 -14.99
N GLY A 6 2.83 3.36 -13.89
CA GLY A 6 3.19 4.18 -12.72
C GLY A 6 2.03 4.36 -11.72
N VAL A 7 2.37 4.70 -10.49
CA VAL A 7 1.41 4.80 -9.37
C VAL A 7 0.48 6.00 -9.55
N LEU A 8 1.03 7.17 -9.91
CA LEU A 8 0.23 8.37 -10.17
C LEU A 8 -0.83 8.13 -11.25
N ALA A 9 -0.43 7.64 -12.42
CA ALA A 9 -1.35 7.36 -13.52
C ALA A 9 -2.37 6.26 -13.18
N SER A 10 -2.07 5.39 -12.21
CA SER A 10 -3.00 4.35 -11.75
C SER A 10 -4.07 4.89 -10.79
N LEU A 11 -3.75 5.90 -9.99
CA LEU A 11 -4.62 6.41 -8.92
C LEU A 11 -5.34 7.71 -9.28
N SER A 12 -4.73 8.57 -10.11
CA SER A 12 -5.32 9.88 -10.48
C SER A 12 -6.70 9.83 -11.13
N PRO A 13 -7.14 8.75 -11.84
CA PRO A 13 -8.52 8.67 -12.32
C PRO A 13 -9.56 8.48 -11.20
N THR A 14 -9.13 8.01 -10.02
CA THR A 14 -10.01 7.69 -8.89
C THR A 14 -9.89 8.71 -7.76
N TYR A 15 -8.74 9.34 -7.62
CA TYR A 15 -8.39 10.22 -6.50
C TYR A 15 -7.78 11.53 -7.00
N PRO A 16 -8.04 12.67 -6.33
CA PRO A 16 -7.48 13.97 -6.69
C PRO A 16 -6.01 14.07 -6.24
N ILE A 17 -5.12 13.38 -6.96
CA ILE A 17 -3.68 13.30 -6.67
C ILE A 17 -2.91 13.93 -7.82
N GLU A 18 -1.96 14.81 -7.52
CA GLU A 18 -1.31 15.66 -8.53
C GLU A 18 0.19 15.40 -8.69
N SER A 19 0.80 14.61 -7.80
CA SER A 19 2.24 14.33 -7.84
C SER A 19 2.60 12.88 -7.55
N ASP A 20 3.76 12.42 -8.05
CA ASP A 20 4.29 11.08 -7.74
C ASP A 20 4.47 10.89 -6.23
N ARG A 21 5.01 11.91 -5.55
CA ARG A 21 5.21 11.95 -4.10
C ARG A 21 3.90 11.75 -3.33
N GLU A 22 2.85 12.47 -3.71
CA GLU A 22 1.52 12.29 -3.12
C GLU A 22 0.93 10.92 -3.46
N ALA A 23 1.09 10.47 -4.71
CA ALA A 23 0.59 9.17 -5.16
C ALA A 23 1.19 8.00 -4.38
N LEU A 24 2.50 8.04 -4.07
CA LEU A 24 3.16 7.00 -3.28
C LEU A 24 2.66 6.98 -1.84
N ASP A 25 2.54 8.14 -1.18
CA ASP A 25 2.01 8.23 0.18
C ASP A 25 0.55 7.80 0.25
N PHE A 26 -0.24 8.17 -0.76
CA PHE A 26 -1.65 7.79 -0.85
C PHE A 26 -1.82 6.29 -1.10
N ALA A 27 -1.01 5.69 -1.99
CA ALA A 27 -1.04 4.25 -2.26
C ALA A 27 -0.70 3.38 -1.04
N LEU A 28 0.06 3.90 -0.09
CA LEU A 28 0.41 3.24 1.16
C LEU A 28 -0.68 3.32 2.23
N ARG A 29 -1.84 3.95 1.95
CA ARG A 29 -2.98 4.00 2.87
C ARG A 29 -3.84 2.73 2.76
N PRO A 30 -4.48 2.29 3.86
CA PRO A 30 -5.36 1.15 3.81
C PRO A 30 -6.58 1.46 2.93
N GLY A 31 -7.06 0.45 2.20
CA GLY A 31 -8.24 0.60 1.35
C GLY A 31 -8.03 1.34 0.03
N VAL A 32 -6.79 1.73 -0.32
CA VAL A 32 -6.49 2.46 -1.55
C VAL A 32 -6.24 1.51 -2.72
N SER A 33 -6.99 1.72 -3.80
CA SER A 33 -6.90 0.95 -5.04
C SER A 33 -7.49 1.76 -6.20
N ARG A 34 -7.05 1.47 -7.43
CA ARG A 34 -7.73 1.97 -8.65
C ARG A 34 -9.21 1.54 -8.74
N THR A 35 -9.59 0.52 -7.97
CA THR A 35 -10.94 -0.09 -8.01
C THR A 35 -11.86 0.42 -6.91
N THR A 36 -11.43 1.39 -6.09
CA THR A 36 -12.17 1.84 -4.89
C THR A 36 -13.54 2.40 -5.20
N ASN A 37 -13.70 3.11 -6.32
CA ASN A 37 -14.98 3.68 -6.73
C ASN A 37 -15.74 2.79 -7.73
N LEU A 38 -15.22 1.60 -8.04
CA LEU A 38 -15.91 0.68 -8.94
C LEU A 38 -17.05 -0.06 -8.21
N PRO A 39 -18.21 -0.27 -8.86
CA PRO A 39 -19.24 -1.19 -8.39
C PRO A 39 -18.67 -2.57 -8.10
N LYS A 40 -19.26 -3.30 -7.15
CA LYS A 40 -18.76 -4.61 -6.71
C LYS A 40 -18.71 -5.60 -7.88
N GLU A 41 -19.63 -5.48 -8.83
CA GLU A 41 -19.74 -6.27 -10.06
C GLU A 41 -18.57 -6.03 -11.02
N GLN A 42 -17.92 -4.87 -10.94
CA GLN A 42 -16.75 -4.50 -11.74
C GLN A 42 -15.43 -4.76 -10.98
N ASN A 43 -15.47 -4.92 -9.66
CA ASN A 43 -14.34 -5.33 -8.83
C ASN A 43 -14.21 -6.86 -8.77
N ILE A 44 -14.04 -7.49 -9.94
CA ILE A 44 -14.02 -8.95 -10.12
C ILE A 44 -12.97 -9.70 -9.28
N TYR A 45 -11.92 -9.00 -8.81
CA TYR A 45 -10.83 -9.57 -8.01
C TYR A 45 -10.93 -9.25 -6.52
N ASP A 46 -12.01 -8.59 -6.07
CA ASP A 46 -12.21 -8.14 -4.69
C ASP A 46 -10.97 -7.40 -4.14
N ASN A 47 -10.43 -6.49 -4.96
CA ASN A 47 -9.28 -5.67 -4.60
C ASN A 47 -9.71 -4.67 -3.54
N SER A 48 -9.51 -5.07 -2.29
CA SER A 48 -9.82 -4.27 -1.10
C SER A 48 -8.89 -3.07 -0.93
N GLY A 49 -7.70 -3.09 -1.54
CA GLY A 49 -6.70 -2.02 -1.42
C GLY A 49 -5.80 -2.15 -0.18
N PHE A 50 -5.83 -3.29 0.51
CA PHE A 50 -5.04 -3.50 1.75
C PHE A 50 -3.67 -4.13 1.53
N GLY A 51 -3.43 -4.80 0.39
CA GLY A 51 -2.21 -5.58 0.19
C GLY A 51 -0.92 -4.76 0.34
N LEU A 52 -0.86 -3.58 -0.27
CA LEU A 52 0.32 -2.72 -0.18
C LEU A 52 0.49 -2.11 1.20
N TYR A 53 -0.61 -1.70 1.85
CA TYR A 53 -0.60 -1.24 3.24
C TYR A 53 0.00 -2.30 4.16
N VAL A 54 -0.55 -3.51 4.14
CA VAL A 54 -0.09 -4.64 4.96
C VAL A 54 1.40 -4.93 4.71
N LEU A 55 1.81 -5.04 3.45
CA LEU A 55 3.18 -5.36 3.09
C LEU A 55 4.16 -4.29 3.58
N SER A 56 3.80 -3.01 3.43
CA SER A 56 4.62 -1.89 3.87
C SER A 56 4.71 -1.81 5.40
N SER A 57 3.61 -2.07 6.11
CA SER A 57 3.55 -2.08 7.57
C SER A 57 4.43 -3.18 8.15
N VAL A 58 4.26 -4.42 7.69
CA VAL A 58 5.09 -5.56 8.13
C VAL A 58 6.56 -5.33 7.80
N ALA A 59 6.88 -4.87 6.58
CA ALA A 59 8.26 -4.59 6.21
C ALA A 59 8.89 -3.50 7.09
N ALA A 60 8.15 -2.43 7.42
CA ALA A 60 8.64 -1.38 8.31
C ALA A 60 8.81 -1.85 9.77
N SER A 61 7.93 -2.75 10.26
CA SER A 61 8.02 -3.30 11.61
C SER A 61 9.21 -4.22 11.81
N PHE A 62 9.55 -5.03 10.81
CA PHE A 62 10.53 -6.09 10.92
C PHE A 62 11.82 -5.82 10.12
N GLY A 63 11.93 -4.64 9.50
CA GLY A 63 13.09 -4.26 8.71
C GLY A 63 12.91 -2.92 8.02
N TRP A 64 12.94 -2.93 6.68
CA TRP A 64 12.68 -1.73 5.88
C TRP A 64 12.03 -2.08 4.54
N PHE A 65 11.36 -1.10 3.93
CA PHE A 65 10.91 -1.14 2.54
C PHE A 65 11.34 0.11 1.78
N ALA A 66 11.39 -0.01 0.46
CA ALA A 66 11.50 1.08 -0.50
C ALA A 66 10.43 0.90 -1.57
N PHE A 67 9.60 1.91 -1.75
CA PHE A 67 8.53 1.93 -2.74
C PHE A 67 8.70 3.16 -3.61
N GLY A 68 8.70 3.01 -4.93
CA GLY A 68 8.90 4.16 -5.80
C GLY A 68 8.28 4.01 -7.17
N SER A 69 7.99 5.15 -7.76
CA SER A 69 7.41 5.27 -9.10
C SER A 69 7.64 6.69 -9.63
N GLY A 70 7.82 6.81 -10.94
CA GLY A 70 8.06 8.10 -11.58
C GLY A 70 9.30 8.77 -10.98
N ASN A 71 9.11 9.97 -10.43
CA ASN A 71 10.19 10.79 -9.88
C ASN A 71 10.29 10.78 -8.35
N SER A 72 9.73 9.78 -7.68
CA SER A 72 9.72 9.74 -6.22
C SER A 72 9.93 8.33 -5.67
N ARG A 73 10.45 8.26 -4.45
CA ARG A 73 10.47 7.05 -3.64
C ARG A 73 10.18 7.35 -2.18
N VAL A 74 9.60 6.37 -1.50
CA VAL A 74 9.36 6.33 -0.06
C VAL A 74 10.19 5.18 0.53
N ILE A 75 10.98 5.48 1.56
CA ILE A 75 11.67 4.47 2.37
C ILE A 75 10.97 4.42 3.73
N GLY A 76 10.56 3.23 4.14
CA GLY A 76 9.90 3.04 5.43
C GLY A 76 10.67 2.10 6.36
N HIS A 77 10.78 2.47 7.64
CA HIS A 77 11.35 1.64 8.69
C HIS A 77 10.84 2.06 10.08
N GLY A 78 10.93 1.15 11.07
CA GLY A 78 10.73 1.47 12.48
C GLY A 78 9.30 1.95 12.82
N ASN A 79 8.29 1.32 12.22
CA ASN A 79 6.85 1.55 12.46
C ASN A 79 6.27 2.95 12.20
N ILE A 80 7.06 3.99 11.98
CA ILE A 80 6.52 5.38 11.84
C ILE A 80 7.32 6.22 10.83
N GLN A 81 8.58 5.87 10.53
CA GLN A 81 9.43 6.72 9.70
C GLN A 81 9.22 6.37 8.23
N ARG A 82 8.68 7.34 7.49
CA ARG A 82 8.63 7.35 6.02
C ARG A 82 9.45 8.52 5.54
N GLU A 83 10.52 8.23 4.83
CA GLU A 83 11.35 9.24 4.20
C GLU A 83 11.04 9.29 2.71
N GLN A 84 10.61 10.45 2.26
CA GLN A 84 10.41 10.70 0.85
C GLN A 84 11.67 11.30 0.23
N GLN A 85 12.08 10.75 -0.89
CA GLN A 85 13.31 11.13 -1.57
C GLN A 85 13.06 11.29 -3.07
N ASP A 86 13.75 12.26 -3.66
CA ASP A 86 13.79 12.40 -5.11
C ASP A 86 14.48 11.17 -5.71
N PHE A 87 13.86 10.63 -6.74
CA PHE A 87 14.31 9.43 -7.40
C PHE A 87 13.87 9.48 -8.86
N SER A 88 14.39 8.63 -9.74
CA SER A 88 13.82 8.50 -11.08
C SER A 88 13.88 7.05 -11.51
N PHE A 89 12.72 6.49 -11.81
CA PHE A 89 12.60 5.13 -12.29
C PHE A 89 11.43 5.02 -13.25
N MET A 90 11.71 4.49 -14.44
CA MET A 90 10.67 4.14 -15.39
C MET A 90 9.91 2.92 -14.89
N GLY A 91 8.84 3.19 -14.15
CA GLY A 91 7.86 2.19 -13.74
C GLY A 91 7.46 2.27 -12.28
N THR A 92 7.19 1.11 -11.69
CA THR A 92 6.90 0.96 -10.25
C THR A 92 7.75 -0.15 -9.67
N PHE A 93 8.33 0.06 -8.49
CA PHE A 93 9.02 -0.99 -7.75
C PHE A 93 8.62 -0.95 -6.28
N PHE A 94 8.59 -2.13 -5.66
CA PHE A 94 8.51 -2.31 -4.22
C PHE A 94 9.60 -3.29 -3.81
N GLY A 95 10.53 -2.85 -2.98
CA GLY A 95 11.58 -3.68 -2.40
C GLY A 95 11.46 -3.68 -0.89
N MET A 96 11.71 -4.82 -0.25
CA MET A 96 11.75 -4.90 1.21
C MET A 96 12.86 -5.84 1.67
N ARG A 97 13.30 -5.63 2.91
CA ARG A 97 14.20 -6.55 3.59
C ARG A 97 13.76 -6.69 5.05
N LEU A 98 13.42 -7.91 5.42
CA LEU A 98 13.16 -8.28 6.81
C LEU A 98 14.49 -8.56 7.50
N ARG A 99 14.71 -7.92 8.65
CA ARG A 99 15.89 -8.13 9.51
C ARG A 99 15.60 -9.12 10.63
N SER A 100 14.34 -9.25 11.01
CA SER A 100 13.84 -10.25 11.94
C SER A 100 12.56 -10.85 11.40
N SER A 101 12.24 -12.09 11.79
CA SER A 101 10.91 -12.65 11.54
C SER A 101 10.07 -12.46 12.80
N PRO A 102 8.81 -12.01 12.70
CA PRO A 102 7.90 -12.14 13.83
C PRO A 102 7.79 -13.60 14.23
N LYS A 103 7.76 -13.85 15.55
CA LYS A 103 7.50 -15.19 16.09
C LYS A 103 6.07 -15.65 15.80
N ASP A 104 5.16 -14.69 15.72
CA ASP A 104 3.74 -14.91 15.42
C ASP A 104 3.30 -14.00 14.27
N PHE A 105 3.59 -14.44 13.05
CA PHE A 105 3.28 -13.67 11.85
C PHE A 105 1.77 -13.45 11.67
N ARG A 106 0.94 -14.41 12.08
CA ARG A 106 -0.52 -14.32 11.92
C ARG A 106 -1.13 -13.26 12.81
N ASN A 107 -0.73 -13.21 14.07
CA ASN A 107 -1.23 -12.16 14.98
C ASN A 107 -0.77 -10.78 14.52
N VAL A 108 0.49 -10.62 14.11
CA VAL A 108 0.98 -9.38 13.51
C VAL A 108 0.16 -8.98 12.27
N LEU A 109 -0.14 -9.93 11.39
CA LEU A 109 -0.94 -9.68 10.20
C LEU A 109 -2.36 -9.21 10.56
N ASN A 110 -2.99 -9.87 11.53
CA ASN A 110 -4.32 -9.51 12.02
C ASN A 110 -4.33 -8.12 12.65
N ASP A 111 -3.36 -7.81 13.51
CA ASP A 111 -3.23 -6.50 14.17
C ASP A 111 -3.09 -5.38 13.11
N VAL A 112 -2.24 -5.59 12.09
CA VAL A 112 -2.06 -4.63 11.00
C VAL A 112 -3.37 -4.46 10.21
N ILE A 113 -4.08 -5.55 9.90
CA ILE A 113 -5.35 -5.48 9.18
C ILE A 113 -6.41 -4.75 9.99
N GLU A 114 -6.52 -5.02 11.29
CA GLU A 114 -7.48 -4.39 12.19
C GLU A 114 -7.24 -2.87 12.26
N VAL A 115 -6.00 -2.44 12.52
CA VAL A 115 -5.63 -1.02 12.51
C VAL A 115 -5.93 -0.38 11.15
N GLY A 116 -5.62 -1.07 10.06
CA GLY A 116 -5.91 -0.58 8.71
C GLY A 116 -7.41 -0.45 8.44
N GLU A 117 -8.24 -1.39 8.90
CA GLU A 117 -9.70 -1.34 8.72
C GLU A 117 -10.29 -0.17 9.53
N GLU A 118 -9.80 0.09 10.73
CA GLU A 118 -10.17 1.26 11.54
C GLU A 118 -9.78 2.58 10.87
N GLU A 119 -8.53 2.70 10.39
CA GLU A 119 -8.05 3.88 9.67
C GLU A 119 -8.87 4.16 8.39
N ALA A 120 -9.16 3.11 7.62
CA ALA A 120 -9.98 3.21 6.41
C ALA A 120 -11.40 3.70 6.74
N GLN A 121 -12.00 3.16 7.80
CA GLN A 121 -13.34 3.57 8.23
C GLN A 121 -13.38 5.05 8.66
N MET A 122 -12.37 5.54 9.39
CA MET A 122 -12.26 6.96 9.75
C MET A 122 -12.13 7.87 8.52
N GLN A 123 -11.55 7.36 7.43
CA GLN A 123 -11.43 8.07 6.15
C GLN A 123 -12.66 7.92 5.25
N GLY A 124 -13.74 7.29 5.73
CA GLY A 124 -14.98 7.07 4.96
C GLY A 124 -14.90 5.94 3.95
N VAL A 125 -13.85 5.11 4.00
CA VAL A 125 -13.69 3.93 3.15
C VAL A 125 -14.38 2.74 3.81
N SER A 126 -15.56 2.35 3.30
CA SER A 126 -16.38 1.26 3.89
C SER A 126 -15.92 -0.17 3.53
N ARG A 127 -14.73 -0.35 2.96
CA ARG A 127 -14.25 -1.67 2.50
C ARG A 127 -13.39 -2.36 3.57
N ARG A 128 -13.65 -3.65 3.80
CA ARG A 128 -12.84 -4.53 4.65
C ARG A 128 -11.73 -5.21 3.84
N ALA A 129 -10.66 -5.65 4.51
CA ALA A 129 -9.64 -6.48 3.86
C ALA A 129 -10.29 -7.76 3.32
N SER A 130 -10.02 -8.08 2.05
CA SER A 130 -10.60 -9.25 1.39
C SER A 130 -10.04 -10.56 1.97
N GLY A 131 -10.78 -11.67 1.83
CA GLY A 131 -10.42 -12.96 2.46
C GLY A 131 -9.01 -13.47 2.10
N LEU A 132 -8.47 -13.06 0.94
CA LEU A 132 -7.09 -13.35 0.52
C LEU A 132 -6.02 -12.66 1.38
N SER A 133 -6.31 -11.47 1.93
CA SER A 133 -5.42 -10.80 2.89
C SER A 133 -5.45 -11.45 4.28
N LYS A 134 -6.51 -12.22 4.59
CA LYS A 134 -6.70 -12.91 5.87
C LYS A 134 -6.24 -14.37 5.86
N MET A 135 -5.80 -14.92 4.72
CA MET A 135 -5.60 -16.37 4.52
C MET A 135 -4.15 -16.89 4.54
N TYR A 136 -3.17 -16.17 5.12
CA TYR A 136 -1.81 -16.71 5.29
C TYR A 136 -1.24 -16.47 6.70
#